data_AF-A0A821G1E0-F1
#
_entry.id   AF-A0A821G1E0-F1
#
_cell.length_a   1.000
_cell.length_b   1.000
_cell.length_c   1.000
_cell.angle_alpha   90.00
_cell.angle_beta   90.00
_cell.angle_gamma   90.00
#
_symmetry.space_group_name_H-M   'P 1'
#
loop_
_entity.id
_entity.type
_entity.pdbx_description
1 polymer ?
#
loop_
_entity_poly.entity_id
_entity_poly.type
_entity_poly.pdbx_seq_one_letter_code
_entity_poly.pdbx_strand_id
1 'polypeptide(L)'
;AAEVLFSVAHAAVLQGKISSYFPKDDLFTKLIISRRNLGIFQHHDAVTGTAREQVVNDYGEKKFVSFHKNHIIYIYNPTDQRRLETIKILLHKYQVHVTSNNQTITDCQVDPKWSHRRSNIINENQFELLIRIDIEPYSLKEYTIHADTTKRSCPLSTIQYVDEKQIHTNLSTLVMCHRYKSDSLSYR
;
A
#
# COMPACT_ATOMS: atom_id res chain seq x y z
N ALA A 1 1.29 -3.19 16.94
CA ALA A 1 2.46 -2.62 16.20
C ALA A 1 3.01 -1.37 16.89
N ALA A 2 2.21 -0.30 17.05
CA ALA A 2 2.68 0.96 17.64
C ALA A 2 3.25 0.79 19.07
N GLU A 3 2.61 0.00 19.92
CA GLU A 3 3.10 -0.27 21.28
C GLU A 3 4.45 -0.99 21.30
N VAL A 4 4.65 -1.97 20.41
CA VAL A 4 5.92 -2.71 20.31
C VAL A 4 7.06 -1.76 19.90
N LEU A 5 6.85 -0.94 18.87
CA LEU A 5 7.82 0.06 18.44
C LEU A 5 8.12 1.08 19.55
N PHE A 6 7.10 1.54 20.27
CA PHE A 6 7.26 2.44 21.40
C PHE A 6 8.11 1.80 22.50
N SER A 7 7.84 0.55 22.88
CA SER A 7 8.60 -0.17 23.89
C SER A 7 10.08 -0.33 23.51
N VAL A 8 10.35 -0.70 22.25
CA VAL A 8 11.72 -0.82 21.73
C VAL A 8 12.45 0.52 21.73
N ALA A 9 11.80 1.57 21.22
CA ALA A 9 12.38 2.92 21.19
C ALA A 9 12.65 3.46 22.60
N HIS A 10 11.70 3.31 23.51
CA HIS A 10 11.85 3.74 24.91
C HIS A 10 12.98 2.98 25.62
N ALA A 11 13.07 1.66 25.42
CA ALA A 11 14.18 0.87 25.96
C ALA A 11 15.54 1.33 25.43
N ALA A 12 15.64 1.64 24.13
CA ALA A 12 16.87 2.15 23.53
C ALA A 12 17.28 3.52 24.09
N VAL A 13 16.31 4.39 24.42
CA VAL A 13 16.54 5.68 25.09
C VAL A 13 17.05 5.46 26.52
N LEU A 14 16.44 4.55 27.29
CA LEU A 14 16.91 4.20 28.64
C LEU A 14 18.33 3.62 28.64
N GLN A 15 18.71 2.92 27.57
CA GLN A 15 20.06 2.39 27.36
C GLN A 15 21.06 3.45 26.84
N GLY A 16 20.63 4.70 26.64
CA GLY A 16 21.48 5.78 26.11
C GLY A 16 21.90 5.61 24.65
N LYS A 17 21.25 4.72 23.89
CA LYS A 17 21.57 4.45 22.47
C LYS A 17 20.97 5.45 21.50
N ILE A 18 19.88 6.13 21.90
CA ILE A 18 19.14 7.09 21.09
C ILE A 18 19.12 8.42 21.84
N SER A 19 19.13 9.52 21.08
CA SER A 19 19.01 10.90 21.58
C SER A 19 17.95 11.03 22.69
N SER A 20 18.22 11.85 23.69
CA SER A 20 17.30 12.14 24.79
C SER A 20 15.99 12.80 24.34
N TYR A 21 15.93 13.29 23.10
CA TYR A 21 14.72 13.84 22.49
C TYR A 21 13.77 12.74 21.97
N PHE A 22 13.31 11.88 22.88
CA PHE A 22 12.21 10.95 22.61
C PHE A 22 10.93 11.49 23.26
N PRO A 23 9.90 11.88 22.48
CA PRO A 23 8.68 12.49 23.01
C PRO A 23 7.77 11.44 23.67
N LYS A 24 8.24 10.85 24.77
CA LYS A 24 7.61 9.71 25.45
C LYS A 24 6.16 10.01 25.86
N ASP A 25 5.90 11.20 26.39
CA ASP A 25 4.61 11.53 27.00
C ASP A 25 3.52 11.74 25.93
N ASP A 26 3.85 12.43 24.84
CA ASP A 26 2.95 12.60 23.68
C ASP A 26 2.65 11.25 23.01
N LEU A 27 3.70 10.46 22.73
CA LEU A 27 3.53 9.15 22.09
C LEU A 27 2.73 8.19 22.98
N PHE A 28 3.00 8.16 24.29
CA PHE A 28 2.24 7.32 25.22
C PHE A 28 0.78 7.76 25.33
N THR A 29 0.52 9.07 25.34
CA THR A 29 -0.84 9.62 25.32
C THR A 29 -1.59 9.17 24.06
N LYS A 30 -0.95 9.21 22.89
CA LYS A 30 -1.52 8.69 21.63
C LYS A 30 -1.85 7.20 21.72
N LEU A 31 -0.99 6.37 22.32
CA LEU A 31 -1.28 4.95 22.54
C LEU A 31 -2.50 4.73 23.44
N ILE A 32 -2.65 5.53 24.50
CA ILE A 32 -3.82 5.47 25.40
C ILE A 32 -5.10 5.81 24.63
N ILE A 33 -5.08 6.89 23.84
CA ILE A 33 -6.23 7.30 23.02
C ILE A 33 -6.58 6.20 22.01
N SER A 34 -5.59 5.67 21.29
CA SER A 34 -5.81 4.59 20.32
C SER A 34 -6.43 3.33 20.96
N ARG A 35 -5.99 2.93 22.16
CA ARG A 35 -6.57 1.80 22.91
C ARG A 35 -8.02 2.05 23.32
N ARG A 36 -8.32 3.24 23.83
CA ARG A 36 -9.70 3.62 24.22
C ARG A 36 -10.63 3.60 23.02
N ASN A 37 -10.20 4.18 21.89
CA ASN A 37 -10.97 4.17 20.66
C ASN A 37 -11.23 2.73 20.21
N LEU A 38 -10.21 1.88 20.15
CA LEU A 38 -10.37 0.47 19.79
C LEU A 38 -11.34 -0.28 20.72
N GLY A 39 -11.31 0.00 22.03
CA GLY A 39 -12.25 -0.58 22.99
C GLY A 39 -13.70 -0.15 22.72
N ILE A 40 -13.93 1.12 22.37
CA ILE A 40 -15.27 1.62 21.97
C ILE A 40 -15.73 0.92 20.69
N PHE A 41 -14.83 0.69 19.73
CA PHE A 41 -15.15 -0.04 18.50
C PHE A 41 -15.55 -1.50 18.72
N GLN A 42 -15.06 -2.13 19.78
CA GLN A 42 -15.43 -3.50 20.14
C GLN A 42 -16.81 -3.59 20.80
N HIS A 43 -17.43 -2.46 21.16
CA HIS A 43 -18.84 -2.45 21.54
C HIS A 43 -19.63 -3.11 20.42
N HIS A 44 -20.49 -4.06 20.78
CA HIS A 44 -21.22 -4.88 19.81
C HIS A 44 -21.94 -3.99 18.79
N ASP A 45 -22.54 -2.86 19.19
CA ASP A 45 -23.22 -1.99 18.22
C ASP A 45 -22.29 -1.28 17.22
N ALA A 46 -21.02 -1.09 17.58
CA ALA A 46 -20.03 -0.51 16.69
C ALA A 46 -19.47 -1.57 15.72
N VAL A 47 -18.95 -2.69 16.23
CA VAL A 47 -18.34 -3.73 15.38
C VAL A 47 -19.37 -4.45 14.50
N THR A 48 -20.62 -4.65 14.97
CA THR A 48 -21.67 -5.27 14.15
C THR A 48 -22.33 -4.31 13.19
N GLY A 49 -21.94 -3.02 13.20
CA GLY A 49 -22.50 -2.00 12.31
C GLY A 49 -23.99 -1.74 12.53
N THR A 50 -24.49 -1.95 13.75
CA THR A 50 -25.88 -1.65 14.14
C THR A 50 -26.06 -0.23 14.70
N ALA A 51 -24.96 0.51 14.84
CA ALA A 51 -24.97 1.94 15.13
C ALA A 51 -25.55 2.77 13.98
N ARG A 52 -25.99 4.00 14.29
CA ARG A 52 -26.54 4.94 13.30
C ARG A 52 -25.46 5.37 12.28
N GLU A 53 -25.87 5.62 11.03
CA GLU A 53 -24.98 5.93 9.89
C GLU A 53 -23.98 7.08 10.17
N GLN A 54 -24.42 8.13 10.87
CA GLN A 54 -23.56 9.25 11.27
C GLN A 54 -22.39 8.84 12.18
N VAL A 55 -22.59 7.81 13.02
CA VAL A 55 -21.59 7.28 13.94
C VAL A 55 -20.59 6.40 13.19
N VAL A 56 -21.04 5.72 12.13
CA VAL A 56 -20.19 4.84 11.31
C VAL A 56 -19.22 5.63 10.43
N ASN A 57 -19.64 6.78 9.91
CA ASN A 57 -18.83 7.60 9.00
C ASN A 57 -17.59 8.24 9.64
N ASP A 58 -17.60 8.51 10.95
CA ASP A 58 -16.46 9.05 11.71
C ASP A 58 -15.25 8.09 11.72
N TYR A 59 -15.49 6.81 11.41
CA TYR A 59 -14.48 5.76 11.48
C TYR A 59 -13.74 5.49 10.18
N GLY A 60 -14.20 6.08 9.07
CA GLY A 60 -13.84 5.67 7.70
C GLY A 60 -12.82 6.53 6.97
N GLU A 61 -12.20 7.53 7.59
CA GLU A 61 -11.30 8.44 6.87
C GLU A 61 -9.97 7.77 6.47
N LYS A 62 -9.86 7.42 5.19
CA LYS A 62 -8.59 6.99 4.56
C LYS A 62 -7.91 8.19 3.91
N LYS A 63 -6.82 8.66 4.51
CA LYS A 63 -5.95 9.67 3.90
C LYS A 63 -5.04 9.04 2.85
N PHE A 64 -5.07 9.58 1.64
CA PHE A 64 -4.12 9.24 0.58
C PHE A 64 -2.89 10.15 0.70
N VAL A 65 -1.70 9.57 0.70
CA VAL A 65 -0.45 10.32 0.63
C VAL A 65 -0.07 10.46 -0.85
N SER A 66 0.05 11.69 -1.32
CA SER A 66 0.46 12.04 -2.68
C SER A 66 1.98 12.27 -2.71
N PHE A 67 2.68 11.60 -3.62
CA PHE A 67 4.14 11.68 -3.73
C PHE A 67 4.57 12.64 -4.86
N HIS A 68 5.16 13.78 -4.50
CA HIS A 68 5.71 14.77 -5.45
C HIS A 68 7.24 14.84 -5.48
N LYS A 69 7.94 14.10 -4.61
CA LYS A 69 9.41 14.11 -4.42
C LYS A 69 9.92 12.68 -4.15
N ASN A 70 11.20 12.52 -3.86
CA ASN A 70 11.72 11.26 -3.32
C ASN A 70 11.10 11.01 -1.94
N HIS A 71 10.60 9.81 -1.71
CA HIS A 71 9.97 9.44 -0.44
C HIS A 71 10.63 8.21 0.14
N ILE A 72 10.86 8.26 1.45
CA ILE A 72 11.35 7.13 2.22
C ILE A 72 10.16 6.49 2.91
N ILE A 73 10.06 5.18 2.77
CA ILE A 73 9.02 4.35 3.36
C ILE A 73 9.68 3.35 4.29
N TYR A 74 9.19 3.33 5.53
CA TYR A 74 9.57 2.33 6.51
C TYR A 74 8.46 1.29 6.64
N ILE A 75 8.81 0.02 6.49
CA ILE A 75 7.90 -1.10 6.61
C ILE A 75 8.30 -1.92 7.82
N TYR A 76 7.39 -2.00 8.79
CA TYR A 76 7.60 -2.73 10.03
C TYR A 76 6.81 -4.03 10.01
N ASN A 77 7.47 -5.15 10.33
CA ASN A 77 6.80 -6.42 10.59
C ASN A 77 6.57 -6.60 12.10
N PRO A 78 5.33 -6.50 12.59
CA PRO A 78 5.03 -6.66 14.01
C PRO A 78 4.94 -8.13 14.48
N THR A 79 5.17 -9.10 13.60
CA THR A 79 5.01 -10.53 13.88
C THR A 79 6.35 -11.21 14.13
N ASP A 80 6.31 -12.37 14.77
CA ASP A 80 7.44 -13.28 15.01
C ASP A 80 7.79 -14.15 13.79
N GLN A 81 7.10 -13.95 12.65
CA GLN A 81 7.29 -14.72 11.43
C GLN A 81 7.81 -13.85 10.28
N ARG A 82 8.69 -14.41 9.45
CA ARG A 82 9.15 -13.77 8.21
C ARG A 82 8.00 -13.69 7.21
N ARG A 83 7.86 -12.56 6.53
CA ARG A 83 6.75 -12.29 5.61
C ARG A 83 7.26 -11.89 4.23
N LEU A 84 6.76 -12.59 3.21
CA LEU A 84 6.88 -12.24 1.80
C LEU A 84 5.54 -11.66 1.35
N GLU A 85 5.49 -10.35 1.13
CA GLU A 85 4.25 -9.66 0.79
C GLU A 85 4.43 -8.76 -0.42
N THR A 86 3.34 -8.43 -1.09
CA THR A 86 3.33 -7.39 -2.12
C THR A 86 2.60 -6.19 -1.56
N ILE A 87 3.30 -5.07 -1.44
CA ILE A 87 2.68 -3.81 -1.05
C ILE A 87 2.30 -3.01 -2.28
N LYS A 88 1.23 -2.23 -2.13
CA LYS A 88 0.71 -1.35 -3.17
C LYS A 88 0.83 0.09 -2.73
N ILE A 89 1.44 0.92 -3.57
CA ILE A 89 1.68 2.33 -3.32
C ILE A 89 1.09 3.13 -4.47
N LEU A 90 0.30 4.15 -4.15
CA LEU A 90 -0.28 5.05 -5.14
C LEU A 90 0.75 6.10 -5.56
N LEU A 91 1.00 6.25 -6.86
CA LEU A 91 1.94 7.21 -7.43
C LEU A 91 1.26 8.19 -8.38
N HIS A 92 1.86 9.36 -8.57
CA HIS A 92 1.44 10.33 -9.60
C HIS A 92 2.18 10.18 -10.93
N LYS A 93 3.40 9.63 -10.89
CA LYS A 93 4.25 9.39 -12.07
C LYS A 93 4.57 7.90 -12.17
N TYR A 94 4.63 7.38 -13.38
CA TYR A 94 4.98 5.98 -13.64
C TYR A 94 6.50 5.72 -13.68
N GLN A 95 7.30 6.76 -13.88
CA GLN A 95 8.76 6.68 -13.90
C GLN A 95 9.28 6.72 -12.46
N VAL A 96 9.49 5.55 -11.91
CA VAL A 96 10.00 5.37 -10.55
C VAL A 96 11.19 4.43 -10.50
N HIS A 97 12.08 4.72 -9.57
CA HIS A 97 13.18 3.88 -9.18
C HIS A 97 13.08 3.59 -7.69
N VAL A 98 13.16 2.31 -7.31
CA VAL A 98 13.05 1.90 -5.91
C VAL A 98 14.40 1.36 -5.45
N THR A 99 14.87 1.84 -4.31
CA THR A 99 16.10 1.36 -3.68
C THR A 99 15.87 0.99 -2.22
N SER A 100 16.54 -0.04 -1.73
CA SER A 100 16.62 -0.37 -0.30
C SER A 100 18.09 -0.52 0.07
N ASN A 101 18.57 0.15 1.13
CA ASN A 101 19.98 0.14 1.53
C ASN A 101 20.95 0.43 0.36
N ASN A 102 20.60 1.40 -0.50
CA ASN A 102 21.33 1.75 -1.74
C ASN A 102 21.39 0.65 -2.82
N GLN A 103 20.66 -0.46 -2.66
CA GLN A 103 20.51 -1.50 -3.68
C GLN A 103 19.21 -1.28 -4.46
N THR A 104 19.28 -1.40 -5.79
CA THR A 104 18.10 -1.31 -6.65
C THR A 104 17.20 -2.51 -6.46
N ILE A 105 15.91 -2.26 -6.25
CA ILE A 105 14.87 -3.29 -6.20
C ILE A 105 14.34 -3.51 -7.61
N THR A 106 14.43 -4.76 -8.07
CA THR A 106 13.95 -5.20 -9.39
C THR A 106 12.63 -5.97 -9.32
N ASP A 107 12.27 -6.51 -8.14
CA ASP A 107 10.99 -7.21 -7.92
C ASP A 107 9.88 -6.20 -7.59
N CYS A 108 9.57 -5.37 -8.57
CA CYS A 108 8.54 -4.35 -8.50
C CYS A 108 7.86 -4.15 -9.86
N GLN A 109 6.62 -3.66 -9.86
CA GLN A 109 5.83 -3.42 -11.05
C GLN A 109 5.02 -2.14 -10.90
N VAL A 110 4.83 -1.40 -11.99
CA VAL A 110 3.96 -0.21 -12.01
C VAL A 110 2.78 -0.46 -12.92
N ASP A 111 1.58 -0.29 -12.36
CA ASP A 111 0.30 -0.49 -13.03
C ASP A 111 -0.46 0.85 -13.17
N PRO A 112 -1.30 1.02 -14.20
CA PRO A 112 -2.25 2.13 -14.24
C PRO A 112 -3.32 1.95 -13.16
N LYS A 113 -3.76 3.06 -12.55
CA LYS A 113 -4.88 3.01 -11.63
C LYS A 113 -6.21 3.12 -12.37
N TRP A 114 -7.05 2.12 -12.19
CA TRP A 114 -8.43 2.11 -12.68
C TRP A 114 -9.33 2.95 -11.77
N SER A 115 -10.21 3.76 -12.36
CA SER A 115 -11.09 4.66 -11.60
C SER A 115 -12.13 3.90 -10.76
N HIS A 116 -12.58 2.74 -11.24
CA HIS A 116 -13.53 1.86 -10.56
C HIS A 116 -13.33 0.40 -11.00
N ARG A 117 -13.68 -0.56 -10.14
CA ARG A 117 -13.52 -2.01 -10.45
C ARG A 117 -14.29 -2.48 -11.69
N ARG A 118 -15.26 -1.70 -12.16
CA ARG A 118 -16.10 -2.00 -13.34
C ARG A 118 -15.96 -0.96 -14.45
N SER A 119 -15.15 0.08 -14.26
CA SER A 119 -14.91 1.06 -15.32
C SER A 119 -13.69 0.65 -16.12
N ASN A 120 -13.74 0.87 -17.43
CA ASN A 120 -12.58 0.77 -18.30
C ASN A 120 -11.81 2.10 -18.36
N ILE A 121 -12.00 2.97 -17.37
CA ILE A 121 -11.43 4.32 -17.33
C ILE A 121 -10.19 4.27 -16.46
N ILE A 122 -9.05 4.60 -17.07
CA ILE A 122 -7.77 4.76 -16.38
C ILE A 122 -7.67 6.20 -15.90
N ASN A 123 -7.21 6.38 -14.66
CA ASN A 123 -6.92 7.70 -14.13
C ASN A 123 -5.61 8.22 -14.74
N GLU A 124 -5.73 9.29 -15.51
CA GLU A 124 -4.59 10.06 -16.00
C GLU A 124 -3.85 10.66 -14.78
N ASN A 125 -2.58 10.31 -14.58
CA ASN A 125 -1.74 10.71 -13.44
C ASN A 125 -1.97 9.96 -12.11
N GLN A 126 -2.51 8.74 -12.15
CA GLN A 126 -2.46 7.84 -11.00
C GLN A 126 -1.99 6.44 -11.40
N PHE A 127 -1.00 5.93 -10.68
CA PHE A 127 -0.39 4.63 -10.92
C PHE A 127 -0.28 3.85 -9.62
N GLU A 128 -0.27 2.53 -9.69
CA GLU A 128 -0.08 1.64 -8.55
C GLU A 128 1.30 0.97 -8.67
N LEU A 129 2.20 1.27 -7.74
CA LEU A 129 3.47 0.59 -7.60
C LEU A 129 3.30 -0.61 -6.68
N LEU A 130 3.52 -1.79 -7.23
CA LEU A 130 3.59 -3.05 -6.54
C LEU A 130 5.06 -3.35 -6.25
N ILE A 131 5.39 -3.63 -4.99
CA ILE A 131 6.74 -4.03 -4.59
C ILE A 131 6.62 -5.32 -3.81
N ARG A 132 7.39 -6.34 -4.21
CA ARG A 132 7.53 -7.53 -3.38
C ARG A 132 8.55 -7.25 -2.28
N ILE A 133 8.10 -7.35 -1.04
CA ILE A 133 8.86 -7.12 0.16
C ILE A 133 9.09 -8.45 0.87
N ASP A 134 10.29 -8.62 1.37
CA ASP A 134 10.70 -9.74 2.20
C ASP A 134 11.13 -9.16 3.53
N ILE A 135 10.44 -9.44 4.62
CA ILE A 135 10.67 -8.77 5.90
C ILE A 135 10.78 -9.81 7.02
N GLU A 136 11.87 -9.71 7.79
CA GLU A 136 12.15 -10.61 8.91
C GLU A 136 11.23 -10.33 10.11
N PRO A 137 11.09 -11.29 11.05
CA PRO A 137 10.37 -11.10 12.31
C PRO A 137 10.79 -9.83 13.05
N TYR A 138 9.83 -9.08 13.58
CA TYR A 138 10.05 -7.85 14.36
C TYR A 138 11.00 -6.81 13.74
N SER A 139 11.21 -6.86 12.42
CA SER A 139 12.17 -6.02 11.71
C SER A 139 11.54 -4.80 11.05
N LEU A 140 12.38 -3.78 10.82
CA LEU A 140 12.05 -2.57 10.08
C LEU A 140 12.90 -2.53 8.80
N LYS A 141 12.27 -2.38 7.64
CA LYS A 141 12.96 -2.20 6.36
C LYS A 141 12.65 -0.84 5.75
N GLU A 142 13.68 -0.22 5.19
CA GLU A 142 13.59 1.07 4.51
C GLU A 142 13.57 0.87 2.99
N TYR A 143 12.69 1.60 2.32
CA TYR A 143 12.59 1.70 0.87
C TYR A 143 12.54 3.16 0.47
N THR A 144 13.41 3.57 -0.44
CA THR A 144 13.40 4.91 -1.03
C THR A 144 12.83 4.81 -2.44
N ILE A 145 11.73 5.54 -2.66
CA ILE A 145 11.12 5.72 -3.97
C ILE A 145 11.64 7.03 -4.53
N HIS A 146 12.42 6.93 -5.60
CA HIS A 146 12.89 8.06 -6.36
C HIS A 146 11.91 8.33 -7.49
N ALA A 147 11.21 9.46 -7.38
CA ALA A 147 10.34 9.94 -8.44
C ALA A 147 11.20 10.68 -9.46
N ASP A 148 10.93 10.48 -10.76
CA ASP A 148 11.55 11.26 -11.83
C ASP A 148 13.05 10.95 -12.06
N THR A 149 13.33 9.71 -12.48
CA THR A 149 14.71 9.28 -12.80
C THR A 149 14.81 8.72 -14.21
N THR A 150 15.95 8.92 -14.86
CA THR A 150 16.28 8.29 -16.16
C THR A 150 16.52 6.78 -16.03
N LYS A 151 16.75 6.29 -14.81
CA LYS A 151 16.95 4.87 -14.49
C LYS A 151 15.65 4.24 -14.03
N ARG A 152 15.03 3.41 -14.87
CA ARG A 152 13.83 2.67 -14.51
C ARG A 152 14.18 1.33 -13.86
N SER A 153 13.77 1.10 -12.60
CA SER A 153 13.91 -0.23 -11.96
C SER A 153 12.66 -1.08 -12.07
N CYS A 154 11.47 -0.47 -12.05
CA CYS A 154 10.20 -1.19 -12.06
C CYS A 154 9.58 -1.14 -13.47
N PRO A 155 9.37 -2.30 -14.15
CA PRO A 155 8.68 -2.35 -15.44
C PRO A 155 7.25 -1.79 -15.37
N LEU A 156 6.78 -1.23 -16.49
CA LEU A 156 5.37 -0.89 -16.66
C LEU A 156 4.64 -2.18 -17.03
N SER A 157 3.51 -2.44 -16.41
CA SER A 157 2.57 -3.39 -17.01
C SER A 157 2.16 -2.86 -18.38
N THR A 158 2.32 -3.67 -19.42
CA THR A 158 1.74 -3.36 -20.73
C THR A 158 0.39 -4.05 -20.82
N ILE A 159 -0.67 -3.26 -20.99
CA ILE A 159 -2.00 -3.79 -21.32
C ILE A 159 -2.03 -3.96 -22.83
N GLN A 160 -2.14 -5.21 -23.29
CA GLN A 160 -2.39 -5.51 -24.69
C GLN A 160 -3.88 -5.86 -24.85
N TYR A 161 -4.57 -5.10 -25.71
CA TYR A 161 -5.90 -5.47 -26.18
C TYR A 161 -5.71 -6.51 -27.27
N VAL A 162 -6.09 -7.75 -26.98
CA VAL A 162 -5.98 -8.88 -27.90
C VAL A 162 -7.40 -9.34 -28.23
N ASP A 163 -7.74 -9.36 -29.52
CA ASP A 163 -8.96 -10.01 -30.00
C ASP A 163 -8.89 -11.51 -29.64
N GLU A 164 -10.00 -12.13 -29.23
CA GLU A 164 -10.05 -13.48 -28.62
C GLU A 164 -9.29 -14.56 -29.42
N LYS A 165 -9.06 -14.32 -30.72
CA LYS A 165 -8.39 -15.23 -31.67
C LYS A 165 -6.86 -15.14 -31.70
N GLN A 166 -6.20 -14.21 -31.00
CA GLN A 166 -4.75 -13.95 -31.14
C GLN A 166 -3.93 -14.10 -29.85
N ILE A 167 -4.44 -14.79 -28.83
CA ILE A 167 -3.72 -14.95 -27.55
C ILE A 167 -2.54 -15.91 -27.73
N HIS A 168 -1.33 -15.36 -27.95
CA HIS A 168 -0.07 -16.06 -27.77
C HIS A 168 0.46 -15.82 -26.36
N THR A 169 0.60 -16.90 -25.59
CA THR A 169 1.01 -16.87 -24.18
C THR A 169 2.50 -16.55 -24.04
N ASN A 170 2.85 -15.30 -23.74
CA ASN A 170 4.12 -14.96 -23.10
C ASN A 170 3.86 -14.43 -21.68
N LEU A 171 4.71 -14.85 -20.74
CA LEU A 171 4.46 -14.92 -19.29
C LEU A 171 4.37 -13.56 -18.55
N SER A 172 4.52 -12.43 -19.23
CA SER A 172 4.53 -11.09 -18.62
C SER A 172 3.37 -10.19 -19.05
N THR A 173 2.40 -10.71 -19.80
CA THR A 173 1.26 -9.92 -20.30
C THR A 173 0.01 -10.17 -19.46
N LEU A 174 -0.50 -9.12 -18.81
CA LEU A 174 -1.85 -9.15 -18.25
C LEU A 174 -2.85 -9.01 -19.41
N VAL A 175 -3.50 -10.09 -19.80
CA VAL A 175 -4.51 -10.09 -20.87
C VAL A 175 -5.86 -9.70 -20.28
N MET A 176 -6.36 -8.52 -20.60
CA MET A 176 -7.72 -8.12 -20.28
C MET A 176 -8.63 -8.49 -21.47
N CYS A 177 -9.33 -9.61 -21.35
CA CYS A 177 -10.31 -10.03 -22.35
C CYS A 177 -11.68 -9.42 -21.99
N HIS A 178 -12.18 -8.50 -22.81
CA HIS A 178 -13.54 -8.01 -22.69
C HIS A 178 -14.45 -8.80 -23.64
N ARG A 179 -15.33 -9.64 -23.10
CA ARG A 179 -16.40 -10.27 -23.88
C ARG A 179 -17.42 -9.20 -24.24
N TYR A 180 -17.36 -8.69 -25.46
CA TYR A 180 -18.42 -7.86 -26.02
C TYR A 180 -19.67 -8.74 -26.11
N LYS A 181 -20.65 -8.52 -25.23
CA LYS A 181 -21.99 -9.08 -25.46
C LYS A 181 -22.57 -8.26 -26.60
N SER A 182 -22.46 -8.78 -27.82
CA SER A 182 -23.33 -8.33 -28.90
C SER A 182 -24.75 -8.68 -28.48
N ASP A 183 -25.51 -7.69 -28.02
CA ASP A 183 -26.97 -7.83 -27.95
C ASP A 183 -27.49 -7.91 -29.39
N SER A 184 -27.39 -9.11 -29.94
CA SER A 184 -28.06 -9.57 -31.14
C SER A 184 -28.80 -10.85 -30.78
N LEU A 185 -29.93 -10.69 -30.11
CA LEU A 185 -30.96 -11.71 -30.04
C LEU A 185 -32.32 -11.04 -30.30
N SER A 186 -32.64 -10.92 -31.59
CA SER A 186 -34.02 -11.10 -32.02
C SER A 186 -34.38 -12.57 -31.76
N TYR A 187 -35.39 -12.85 -30.96
CA TYR A 187 -36.27 -14.01 -31.16
C TYR A 187 -37.60 -13.82 -30.43
N ARG A 188 -38.66 -13.77 -31.26
CA ARG A 188 -40.10 -13.88 -31.02
C ARG A 188 -40.83 -12.74 -30.32
#